data_AF-A0AAD5UAQ2-F1
#
_entry.id   AF-A0AAD5UAQ2-F1
#
_cell.length_a   1.000
_cell.length_b   1.000
_cell.length_c   1.000
_cell.angle_alpha   90.00
_cell.angle_beta   90.00
_cell.angle_gamma   90.00
#
_symmetry.space_group_name_H-M   'P 1'
#
loop_
_entity.id
_entity.type
_entity.pdbx_description
1 polymer ?
#
loop_
_entity_poly.entity_id
_entity_poly.type
_entity_poly.pdbx_seq_one_letter_code
_entity_poly.pdbx_strand_id
1 'polypeptide(L)'
;MSVSFPTAYLQTFTKDGLVWADCVGCALLIYGYFISNRKNLWKVLLALGITGLFGTIIENFFHAKKLSSPDENWSFLLGMNEMNWTVFETSCVVYSLIKLETTLTSLKVKRAVRFAMGVFLTCFVIGRFNIGYLRVQQNAIMNRTIGQAHAYAYIFWFLADLLIFALLIYNTIIHMNNKKKSVSLLMNNLFKSSIPRFMIITLNTLCLTIVSFSFSEVFVDSSIIQDPASVTPLQDLSDFLWALKGTYPLILLFDIHTTKSLIMMAAENEMDTLKLNKQ
;
A
#
# COMPACT_ATOMS: atom_id res chain seq x y z
N MET A 1 1.74 -31.50 -21.72
CA MET A 1 0.27 -31.42 -21.80
C MET A 1 -0.13 -30.01 -21.38
N SER A 2 -0.81 -29.25 -22.25
CA SER A 2 -1.36 -27.95 -21.89
C SER A 2 -2.49 -28.13 -20.88
N VAL A 3 -2.44 -27.40 -19.76
CA VAL A 3 -3.52 -27.39 -18.77
C VAL A 3 -4.68 -26.59 -19.35
N SER A 4 -5.93 -27.06 -19.19
CA SER A 4 -7.09 -26.29 -19.63
C SER A 4 -7.18 -24.94 -18.90
N PHE A 5 -7.68 -23.89 -19.55
CA PHE A 5 -7.78 -22.57 -18.92
C PHE A 5 -8.56 -22.58 -17.59
N PRO A 6 -9.74 -23.23 -17.47
CA PRO A 6 -10.45 -23.30 -16.18
C PRO A 6 -9.62 -23.96 -15.07
N THR A 7 -8.89 -25.02 -15.38
CA THR A 7 -8.00 -25.69 -14.42
C THR A 7 -6.84 -24.79 -14.02
N ALA A 8 -6.20 -24.13 -14.99
CA ALA A 8 -5.10 -23.21 -14.74
C ALA A 8 -5.55 -22.01 -13.88
N TYR A 9 -6.74 -21.47 -14.15
CA TYR A 9 -7.31 -20.36 -13.39
C TYR A 9 -7.64 -20.75 -11.95
N LEU A 10 -8.25 -21.92 -11.73
CA LEU A 10 -8.49 -22.42 -10.39
C LEU A 10 -7.18 -22.62 -9.63
N GLN A 11 -6.16 -23.20 -10.26
CA GLN A 11 -4.84 -23.38 -9.66
C GLN A 11 -4.24 -22.05 -9.20
N THR A 12 -4.22 -21.04 -10.07
CA THR A 12 -3.67 -19.71 -9.74
C THR A 12 -4.49 -19.02 -8.66
N PHE A 13 -5.82 -19.10 -8.74
CA PHE A 13 -6.73 -18.46 -7.79
C PHE A 13 -6.58 -19.02 -6.36
N THR A 14 -6.29 -20.32 -6.21
CA THR A 14 -6.15 -20.97 -4.91
C THR A 14 -4.74 -20.91 -4.31
N LYS A 15 -3.72 -20.57 -5.11
CA LYS A 15 -2.32 -20.77 -4.74
C LYS A 15 -1.86 -19.87 -3.59
N ASP A 16 -2.20 -18.59 -3.64
CA ASP A 16 -1.50 -17.58 -2.83
C ASP A 16 -2.39 -16.91 -1.76
N GLY A 17 -3.66 -17.30 -1.63
CA GLY A 17 -4.63 -16.74 -0.66
C GLY A 17 -4.95 -15.24 -0.84
N LEU A 18 -4.15 -14.52 -1.61
CA LEU A 18 -4.22 -13.09 -1.89
C LEU A 18 -5.60 -12.69 -2.44
N VAL A 19 -6.11 -13.46 -3.40
CA VAL A 19 -7.43 -13.19 -4.01
C VAL A 19 -8.54 -13.26 -2.97
N TRP A 20 -8.45 -14.18 -2.00
CA TRP A 20 -9.41 -14.27 -0.91
C TRP A 20 -9.31 -13.08 0.02
N ALA A 21 -8.10 -12.64 0.37
CA ALA A 21 -7.89 -11.44 1.19
C ALA A 21 -8.49 -10.19 0.52
N ASP A 22 -8.28 -10.01 -0.78
CA ASP A 22 -8.84 -8.89 -1.54
C ASP A 22 -10.36 -8.98 -1.68
N CYS A 23 -10.91 -10.18 -1.95
CA CYS A 23 -12.36 -10.40 -2.00
C CYS A 23 -13.04 -10.04 -0.67
N VAL A 24 -12.53 -10.59 0.43
CA VAL A 24 -13.08 -10.34 1.78
C VAL A 24 -12.89 -8.87 2.16
N GLY A 25 -11.71 -8.31 1.92
CA GLY A 25 -11.40 -6.90 2.17
C GLY A 25 -12.32 -5.97 1.41
N CYS A 26 -12.50 -6.18 0.11
CA CYS A 26 -13.39 -5.39 -0.74
C CYS A 26 -14.86 -5.50 -0.28
N ALA A 27 -15.35 -6.72 0.01
CA ALA A 27 -16.72 -6.92 0.49
C ALA A 27 -16.99 -6.17 1.81
N LEU A 28 -16.05 -6.24 2.76
CA LEU A 28 -16.17 -5.52 4.04
C LEU A 28 -16.10 -4.00 3.86
N LEU A 29 -15.27 -3.50 2.93
CA LEU A 29 -15.20 -2.07 2.63
C LEU A 29 -16.46 -1.56 1.93
N ILE A 30 -17.07 -2.35 1.04
CA ILE A 30 -18.38 -2.06 0.45
C ILE A 30 -19.44 -1.97 1.55
N TYR A 31 -19.51 -2.97 2.42
CA TYR A 31 -20.43 -2.98 3.55
C TYR A 31 -20.25 -1.75 4.45
N GLY A 32 -19.00 -1.48 4.87
CA GLY A 32 -18.62 -0.32 5.67
C GLY A 32 -18.98 1.02 5.02
N TYR A 33 -18.79 1.14 3.70
CA TYR A 33 -19.18 2.32 2.93
C TYR A 33 -20.69 2.57 3.00
N PHE A 34 -21.52 1.54 2.87
CA PHE A 34 -22.98 1.71 2.90
C PHE A 34 -23.50 2.11 4.29
N ILE A 35 -22.99 1.48 5.36
CA ILE A 35 -23.47 1.75 6.73
C ILE A 35 -22.92 3.04 7.33
N SER A 36 -21.79 3.58 6.83
CA SER A 36 -21.17 4.75 7.43
C SER A 36 -21.77 6.07 6.96
N ASN A 37 -21.98 7.01 7.88
CA ASN A 37 -22.38 8.38 7.57
C ASN A 37 -21.22 9.25 7.05
N ARG A 38 -19.95 8.83 7.21
CA ARG A 38 -18.77 9.65 6.89
C ARG A 38 -18.16 9.29 5.53
N LYS A 39 -18.85 9.60 4.43
CA LYS A 39 -18.48 9.06 3.11
C LYS A 39 -17.06 9.40 2.63
N ASN A 40 -16.43 10.51 3.05
CA ASN A 40 -15.16 10.97 2.48
C ASN A 40 -13.99 9.98 2.62
N LEU A 41 -13.72 9.45 3.82
CA LEU A 41 -12.66 8.46 4.03
C LEU A 41 -13.04 7.10 3.43
N TRP A 42 -14.32 6.72 3.54
CA TRP A 42 -14.81 5.46 2.99
C TRP A 42 -14.75 5.42 1.46
N LYS A 43 -14.86 6.55 0.76
CA LYS A 43 -14.64 6.60 -0.71
C LYS A 43 -13.22 6.18 -1.08
N VAL A 44 -12.21 6.66 -0.34
CA VAL A 44 -10.80 6.31 -0.59
C VAL A 44 -10.54 4.83 -0.29
N LEU A 45 -11.09 4.32 0.83
CA LEU A 45 -10.97 2.90 1.15
C LEU A 45 -11.71 2.04 0.12
N LEU A 46 -12.90 2.44 -0.32
CA LEU A 46 -13.65 1.70 -1.33
C LEU A 46 -12.89 1.65 -2.66
N ALA A 47 -12.28 2.76 -3.08
CA ALA A 47 -11.41 2.77 -4.26
C ALA A 47 -10.25 1.78 -4.10
N LEU A 48 -9.57 1.79 -2.95
CA LEU A 48 -8.52 0.84 -2.61
C LEU A 48 -9.01 -0.62 -2.70
N GLY A 49 -10.14 -0.96 -2.08
CA GLY A 49 -10.65 -2.33 -2.10
C GLY A 49 -11.04 -2.81 -3.50
N ILE A 50 -11.75 -1.97 -4.27
CA ILE A 50 -12.21 -2.30 -5.61
C ILE A 50 -11.03 -2.49 -6.56
N THR A 51 -10.09 -1.54 -6.59
CA THR A 51 -8.95 -1.63 -7.52
C THR A 51 -7.95 -2.71 -7.11
N GLY A 52 -7.79 -3.00 -5.81
CA GLY A 52 -7.03 -4.17 -5.36
C GLY A 52 -7.60 -5.48 -5.89
N LEU A 53 -8.91 -5.67 -5.73
CA LEU A 53 -9.60 -6.87 -6.23
C LEU A 53 -9.47 -7.02 -7.75
N PHE A 54 -9.73 -5.95 -8.53
CA PHE A 54 -9.54 -6.01 -9.99
C PHE A 54 -8.07 -6.24 -10.38
N GLY A 55 -7.14 -5.60 -9.66
CA GLY A 55 -5.70 -5.82 -9.72
C GLY A 55 -5.35 -7.31 -9.71
N THR A 56 -5.79 -7.97 -8.65
CA THR A 56 -5.52 -9.37 -8.39
C THR A 56 -6.24 -10.30 -9.38
N ILE A 57 -7.48 -10.02 -9.76
CA ILE A 57 -8.22 -10.83 -10.75
C ILE A 57 -7.52 -10.82 -12.12
N ILE A 58 -7.10 -9.64 -12.60
CA ILE A 58 -6.46 -9.51 -13.91
C ILE A 58 -5.09 -10.20 -13.92
N GLU A 59 -4.30 -10.06 -12.85
CA GLU A 59 -2.98 -10.71 -12.76
C GLU A 59 -3.10 -12.24 -12.71
N ASN A 60 -4.09 -12.77 -11.98
CA ASN A 60 -4.40 -14.21 -11.98
C ASN A 60 -4.89 -14.70 -13.34
N PHE A 61 -5.73 -13.92 -14.02
CA PHE A 61 -6.17 -14.25 -15.37
C PHE A 61 -4.98 -14.36 -16.34
N PHE A 62 -4.04 -13.41 -16.27
CA PHE A 62 -2.83 -13.45 -17.07
C PHE A 62 -1.98 -14.69 -16.76
N HIS A 63 -1.76 -15.03 -15.48
CA HIS A 63 -1.05 -16.25 -15.10
C HIS A 63 -1.72 -17.51 -15.66
N ALA A 64 -3.05 -17.61 -15.52
CA ALA A 64 -3.83 -18.74 -16.02
C ALA A 64 -3.72 -18.85 -17.55
N LYS A 65 -3.75 -17.72 -18.26
CA LYS A 65 -3.51 -17.67 -19.71
C LYS A 65 -2.11 -18.13 -20.07
N LYS A 66 -1.08 -17.69 -19.34
CA LYS A 66 0.29 -18.12 -19.60
C LYS A 66 0.51 -19.62 -19.38
N LEU A 67 -0.21 -20.23 -18.42
CA LEU A 67 -0.17 -21.67 -18.17
C LEU A 67 -0.94 -22.50 -19.22
N SER A 68 -2.06 -21.98 -19.72
CA SER A 68 -2.92 -22.70 -20.67
C SER A 68 -2.58 -22.46 -22.14
N SER A 69 -1.98 -21.33 -22.46
CA SER A 69 -1.65 -20.90 -23.82
C SER A 69 -0.38 -20.01 -23.81
N PRO A 70 0.81 -20.61 -23.62
CA PRO A 70 2.06 -19.88 -23.36
C PRO A 70 2.51 -18.98 -24.53
N ASP A 71 2.10 -19.31 -25.75
CA ASP A 71 2.47 -18.59 -26.97
C ASP A 71 1.61 -17.34 -27.23
N GLU A 72 0.46 -17.21 -26.55
CA GLU A 72 -0.40 -16.03 -26.68
C GLU A 72 0.15 -14.84 -25.88
N ASN A 73 0.18 -13.66 -26.50
CA ASN A 73 0.60 -12.44 -25.83
C ASN A 73 -0.60 -11.70 -25.22
N TRP A 74 -0.80 -11.86 -23.91
CA TRP A 74 -1.82 -11.16 -23.12
C TRP A 74 -1.25 -10.03 -22.28
N SER A 75 0.00 -9.60 -22.54
CA SER A 75 0.71 -8.64 -21.69
C SER A 75 0.06 -7.26 -21.61
N PHE A 76 -0.74 -6.90 -22.61
CA PHE A 76 -1.53 -5.66 -22.59
C PHE A 76 -2.44 -5.57 -21.36
N LEU A 77 -2.97 -6.71 -20.88
CA LEU A 77 -3.78 -6.78 -19.67
C LEU A 77 -2.96 -6.36 -18.44
N LEU A 78 -1.70 -6.78 -18.35
CA LEU A 78 -0.79 -6.37 -17.27
C LEU A 78 -0.52 -4.86 -17.30
N GLY A 79 -0.31 -4.30 -18.49
CA GLY A 79 -0.13 -2.86 -18.66
C GLY A 79 -1.34 -2.06 -18.20
N MET A 80 -2.56 -2.50 -18.55
CA MET A 80 -3.79 -1.89 -18.04
C MET A 80 -3.96 -2.10 -16.53
N ASN A 81 -3.52 -3.26 -16.02
CA ASN A 81 -3.63 -3.60 -14.61
C ASN A 81 -2.82 -2.67 -13.71
N GLU A 82 -1.77 -2.04 -14.24
CA GLU A 82 -1.03 -1.02 -13.50
C GLU A 82 -1.87 0.16 -13.05
N MET A 83 -2.97 0.48 -13.76
CA MET A 83 -3.89 1.52 -13.31
C MET A 83 -4.58 1.11 -12.00
N ASN A 84 -4.99 -0.17 -11.89
CA ASN A 84 -5.60 -0.70 -10.67
C ASN A 84 -4.63 -0.68 -9.50
N TRP A 85 -3.39 -1.14 -9.73
CA TRP A 85 -2.34 -1.11 -8.71
C TRP A 85 -1.98 0.32 -8.29
N THR A 86 -1.89 1.24 -9.25
CA THR A 86 -1.63 2.66 -8.97
C THR A 86 -2.72 3.23 -8.07
N VAL A 87 -4.00 3.01 -8.39
CA VAL A 87 -5.11 3.51 -7.55
C VAL A 87 -5.11 2.83 -6.18
N PHE A 88 -4.83 1.53 -6.10
CA PHE A 88 -4.74 0.80 -4.84
C PHE A 88 -3.69 1.42 -3.90
N GLU A 89 -2.47 1.59 -4.41
CA GLU A 89 -1.31 2.03 -3.63
C GLU A 89 -1.42 3.52 -3.29
N THR A 90 -1.80 4.36 -4.25
CA THR A 90 -2.03 5.80 -3.99
C THR A 90 -3.18 6.02 -3.01
N SER A 91 -4.24 5.21 -3.05
CA SER A 91 -5.34 5.31 -2.08
C SER A 91 -4.88 5.02 -0.65
N CYS A 92 -3.92 4.11 -0.46
CA CYS A 92 -3.33 3.82 0.84
C CYS A 92 -2.60 5.05 1.42
N VAL A 93 -1.84 5.74 0.56
CA VAL A 93 -1.10 6.97 0.91
C VAL A 93 -2.05 8.16 1.09
N VAL A 94 -3.07 8.31 0.24
CA VAL A 94 -4.04 9.40 0.35
C VAL A 94 -4.86 9.26 1.63
N TYR A 95 -5.30 8.05 1.97
CA TYR A 95 -5.99 7.79 3.23
C TYR A 95 -5.12 8.18 4.44
N SER A 96 -3.85 7.81 4.39
CA SER A 96 -2.80 8.16 5.36
C SER A 96 -2.63 9.68 5.51
N LEU A 97 -2.57 10.40 4.37
CA LEU A 97 -2.42 11.84 4.32
C LEU A 97 -3.63 12.58 4.89
N ILE A 98 -4.86 12.19 4.51
CA ILE A 98 -6.09 12.82 5.03
C ILE A 98 -6.08 12.78 6.56
N LYS A 99 -5.66 11.66 7.15
CA LYS A 99 -5.57 11.52 8.60
C LYS A 99 -4.52 12.44 9.22
N LEU A 100 -3.31 12.48 8.66
CA LEU A 100 -2.29 13.41 9.12
C LEU A 100 -2.81 14.86 9.06
N GLU A 101 -3.48 15.26 7.98
CA GLU A 101 -4.01 16.61 7.82
C GLU A 101 -5.06 16.99 8.88
N THR A 102 -5.79 16.02 9.41
CA THR A 102 -6.70 16.27 10.56
C THR A 102 -5.93 16.62 11.83
N THR A 103 -4.70 16.15 11.99
CA THR A 103 -3.87 16.42 13.18
C THR A 103 -3.05 17.70 13.07
N LEU A 104 -2.83 18.20 11.85
CA LEU A 104 -2.07 19.42 11.61
C LEU A 104 -2.94 20.66 11.89
N THR A 105 -2.41 21.61 12.65
CA THR A 105 -3.12 22.88 12.94
C THR A 105 -2.72 23.99 11.97
N SER A 106 -1.45 24.05 11.57
CA SER A 106 -0.93 25.10 10.68
C SER A 106 -1.27 24.86 9.21
N LEU A 107 -1.99 25.81 8.60
CA LEU A 107 -2.33 25.78 7.16
C LEU A 107 -1.08 25.81 6.27
N LYS A 108 -0.02 26.51 6.70
CA LYS A 108 1.27 26.56 5.98
C LYS A 108 1.90 25.17 5.91
N VAL A 109 1.91 24.45 7.03
CA VAL A 109 2.44 23.08 7.09
C VAL A 109 1.59 22.14 6.25
N LYS A 110 0.25 22.21 6.33
CA LYS A 110 -0.64 21.41 5.46
C LYS A 110 -0.32 21.62 3.98
N ARG A 111 -0.12 22.87 3.54
CA ARG A 111 0.21 23.19 2.14
C ARG A 111 1.57 22.61 1.73
N ALA A 112 2.58 22.73 2.58
CA ALA A 112 3.90 22.17 2.33
C ALA A 112 3.87 20.63 2.23
N VAL A 113 3.16 19.96 3.14
CA VAL A 113 2.97 18.51 3.12
C VAL A 113 2.24 18.09 1.84
N ARG A 114 1.12 18.73 1.48
CA ARG A 114 0.39 18.44 0.23
C ARG A 114 1.28 18.57 -1.01
N PHE A 115 2.13 19.60 -1.06
CA PHE A 115 3.05 19.78 -2.16
C PHE A 115 4.07 18.64 -2.24
N ALA A 116 4.73 18.31 -1.12
CA ALA A 116 5.68 17.20 -1.06
C ALA A 116 5.02 15.85 -1.45
N MET A 117 3.81 15.59 -0.94
CA MET A 117 3.04 14.39 -1.28
C MET A 117 2.64 14.36 -2.75
N GLY A 118 2.28 15.51 -3.34
CA GLY A 118 2.00 15.62 -4.77
C GLY A 118 3.21 15.24 -5.62
N VAL A 119 4.42 15.68 -5.23
CA VAL A 119 5.67 15.30 -5.91
C VAL A 119 5.92 13.80 -5.79
N PHE A 120 5.88 13.23 -4.58
CA PHE A 120 6.12 11.81 -4.37
C PHE A 120 5.12 10.92 -5.12
N LEU A 121 3.81 11.24 -5.04
CA LEU A 121 2.77 10.49 -5.74
C LEU A 121 2.89 10.63 -7.26
N THR A 122 3.30 11.78 -7.78
CA THR A 122 3.51 11.96 -9.23
C THR A 122 4.68 11.09 -9.71
N CYS A 123 5.82 11.12 -9.02
CA CYS A 123 6.96 10.27 -9.36
C CYS A 123 6.62 8.78 -9.27
N PHE A 124 5.87 8.39 -8.24
CA PHE A 124 5.35 7.04 -8.07
C PHE A 124 4.47 6.60 -9.24
N VAL A 125 3.49 7.41 -9.64
CA VAL A 125 2.58 7.13 -10.76
C VAL A 125 3.35 6.98 -12.08
N ILE A 126 4.33 7.85 -12.34
CA ILE A 126 5.21 7.73 -13.52
C ILE A 126 5.96 6.39 -13.48
N GLY A 127 6.48 6.00 -12.30
CA GLY A 127 7.10 4.70 -12.10
C GLY A 127 6.16 3.53 -12.43
N ARG A 128 4.90 3.57 -11.96
CA ARG A 128 3.87 2.55 -12.29
C ARG A 128 3.59 2.45 -13.79
N PHE A 129 3.49 3.59 -14.49
CA PHE A 129 3.32 3.55 -15.95
C PHE A 129 4.52 2.93 -16.66
N ASN A 130 5.75 3.23 -16.22
CA ASN A 130 6.95 2.60 -16.77
C ASN A 130 6.98 1.08 -16.53
N ILE A 131 6.57 0.63 -15.34
CA ILE A 131 6.41 -0.81 -15.02
C ILE A 131 5.43 -1.46 -15.99
N GLY A 132 4.28 -0.83 -16.24
CA GLY A 132 3.27 -1.33 -17.18
C GLY A 132 3.79 -1.44 -18.60
N TYR A 133 4.49 -0.41 -19.07
CA TYR A 133 5.17 -0.42 -20.36
C TYR A 133 6.15 -1.60 -20.48
N LEU A 134 7.00 -1.81 -19.47
CA LEU A 134 7.96 -2.91 -19.45
C LEU A 134 7.28 -4.29 -19.43
N ARG A 135 6.23 -4.46 -18.62
CA ARG A 135 5.42 -5.70 -18.57
C ARG A 135 4.81 -6.02 -19.94
N VAL A 136 4.31 -5.01 -20.66
CA VAL A 136 3.77 -5.16 -22.02
C VAL A 136 4.87 -5.56 -22.99
N GLN A 137 5.98 -4.81 -23.01
CA GLN A 137 7.09 -5.01 -23.94
C GLN A 137 7.75 -6.38 -23.78
N GLN A 138 7.87 -6.87 -22.55
CA GLN A 138 8.63 -8.08 -22.22
C GLN A 138 7.73 -9.31 -22.02
N ASN A 139 6.40 -9.16 -22.13
CA ASN A 139 5.40 -10.20 -21.88
C ASN A 139 5.65 -11.00 -20.59
N ALA A 140 5.96 -10.26 -19.52
CA ALA A 140 6.39 -10.82 -18.23
C ALA A 140 5.75 -10.04 -17.07
N ILE A 141 5.48 -10.76 -15.99
CA ILE A 141 4.94 -10.18 -14.75
C ILE A 141 6.05 -9.58 -13.91
N MET A 142 7.18 -10.29 -13.86
CA MET A 142 8.38 -9.92 -13.12
C MET A 142 9.60 -10.44 -13.88
N ASN A 143 10.64 -9.61 -13.93
CA ASN A 143 12.00 -9.93 -14.31
C ASN A 143 12.92 -8.85 -13.72
N ARG A 144 14.21 -8.88 -14.04
CA ARG A 144 15.18 -7.89 -13.55
C ARG A 144 14.75 -6.45 -13.77
N THR A 145 14.44 -6.08 -15.02
CA THR A 145 14.13 -4.69 -15.38
C THR A 145 12.82 -4.23 -14.75
N ILE A 146 11.82 -5.10 -14.74
CA ILE A 146 10.53 -4.84 -14.08
C ILE A 146 10.72 -4.69 -12.57
N GLY A 147 11.53 -5.55 -11.94
CA GLY A 147 11.84 -5.49 -10.51
C GLY A 147 12.56 -4.20 -10.12
N GLN A 148 13.55 -3.76 -10.89
CA GLN A 148 14.19 -2.45 -10.70
C GLN A 148 13.18 -1.30 -10.79
N ALA A 149 12.30 -1.35 -11.80
CA ALA A 149 11.27 -0.33 -11.97
C ALA A 149 10.29 -0.29 -10.79
N HIS A 150 9.88 -1.46 -10.25
CA HIS A 150 9.12 -1.56 -8.99
C HIS A 150 9.87 -0.95 -7.82
N ALA A 151 11.16 -1.25 -7.66
CA ALA A 151 11.98 -0.71 -6.58
C ALA A 151 12.00 0.83 -6.60
N TYR A 152 12.21 1.44 -7.77
CA TYR A 152 12.18 2.89 -7.91
C TYR A 152 10.80 3.50 -7.60
N ALA A 153 9.71 2.87 -8.05
CA ALA A 153 8.37 3.32 -7.68
C ALA A 153 8.17 3.23 -6.16
N TYR A 154 8.52 2.10 -5.54
CA TYR A 154 8.36 1.88 -4.11
C TYR A 154 9.21 2.81 -3.23
N ILE A 155 10.34 3.33 -3.71
CA ILE A 155 11.06 4.40 -3.01
C ILE A 155 10.16 5.63 -2.80
N PHE A 156 9.47 6.09 -3.85
CA PHE A 156 8.62 7.28 -3.73
C PHE A 156 7.40 7.04 -2.83
N TRP A 157 6.84 5.84 -2.88
CA TRP A 157 5.79 5.44 -1.94
C TRP A 157 6.33 5.40 -0.50
N PHE A 158 7.47 4.75 -0.27
CA PHE A 158 8.11 4.69 1.04
C PHE A 158 8.40 6.09 1.60
N LEU A 159 8.93 7.02 0.79
CA LEU A 159 9.20 8.38 1.21
C LEU A 159 7.92 9.13 1.61
N ALA A 160 6.83 8.90 0.89
CA ALA A 160 5.52 9.44 1.22
C ALA A 160 5.00 8.91 2.56
N ASP A 161 5.07 7.60 2.79
CA ASP A 161 4.65 7.00 4.05
C ASP A 161 5.56 7.38 5.22
N LEU A 162 6.87 7.47 5.00
CA LEU A 162 7.85 7.90 6.01
C LEU A 162 7.61 9.36 6.45
N LEU A 163 7.32 10.26 5.50
CA LEU A 163 6.96 11.65 5.82
C LEU A 163 5.71 11.70 6.70
N ILE A 164 4.68 10.93 6.35
CA ILE A 164 3.44 10.88 7.13
C ILE A 164 3.69 10.32 8.52
N PHE A 165 4.41 9.21 8.62
CA PHE A 165 4.75 8.55 9.86
C PHE A 165 5.55 9.47 10.80
N ALA A 166 6.59 10.13 10.28
CA ALA A 166 7.42 11.05 11.04
C ALA A 166 6.61 12.23 11.61
N LEU A 167 5.73 12.83 10.80
CA LEU A 167 4.90 13.96 11.23
C LEU A 167 3.84 13.54 12.26
N LEU A 168 3.24 12.35 12.12
CA LEU A 168 2.30 11.82 13.10
C LEU A 168 2.98 11.58 14.46
N ILE A 169 4.17 10.98 14.46
CA ILE A 169 4.94 10.77 15.68
C ILE A 169 5.30 12.10 16.32
N TYR A 170 5.84 13.04 15.53
CA TYR A 170 6.24 14.36 16.01
C TYR A 170 5.07 15.11 16.67
N ASN A 171 3.91 15.18 15.99
CA ASN A 171 2.72 15.83 16.53
C ASN A 171 2.22 15.15 17.82
N THR A 172 2.29 13.82 17.87
CA THR A 172 1.85 13.07 19.05
C THR A 172 2.76 13.32 20.25
N ILE A 173 4.08 13.34 20.05
CA ILE A 173 5.05 13.63 21.12
C ILE A 173 4.85 15.04 21.68
N ILE A 174 4.69 16.05 20.80
CA ILE A 174 4.47 17.44 21.24
C ILE A 174 3.17 17.59 22.03
N HIS A 175 2.07 17.04 21.52
CA HIS A 175 0.78 17.11 22.21
C HIS A 175 0.85 16.53 23.63
N MET A 176 1.56 15.41 23.78
CA MET A 176 1.67 14.70 25.05
C MET A 176 2.59 15.42 26.05
N ASN A 177 3.70 16.01 25.58
CA ASN A 177 4.58 16.84 26.40
C ASN A 177 3.84 18.05 26.97
N ASN A 178 3.01 18.70 26.15
CA ASN A 178 2.21 19.85 26.58
C ASN A 178 1.16 19.46 27.65
N LYS A 179 0.65 18.22 27.62
CA LYS A 179 -0.34 17.73 28.59
C LYS A 179 0.26 17.07 29.84
N LYS A 180 1.60 17.06 30.01
CA LYS A 180 2.32 16.43 31.16
C LYS A 180 1.85 15.00 31.46
N LYS A 181 1.47 14.22 30.42
CA LYS A 181 0.96 12.85 30.58
C LYS A 181 2.10 11.87 30.87
N SER A 182 1.83 10.81 31.63
CA SER A 182 2.85 9.79 31.96
C SER A 182 3.28 8.99 30.73
N VAL A 183 4.51 8.46 30.75
CA VAL A 183 5.09 7.63 29.68
C VAL A 183 4.26 6.35 29.43
N SER A 184 3.70 5.75 30.48
CA SER A 184 2.80 4.58 30.37
C SER A 184 1.53 4.93 29.59
N LEU A 185 0.92 6.08 29.87
CA LEU A 185 -0.26 6.56 29.16
C LEU A 185 0.06 6.96 27.71
N LEU A 186 1.29 7.41 27.45
CA LEU A 186 1.82 7.68 26.12
C LEU A 186 1.91 6.41 25.28
N MET A 187 2.55 5.36 25.79
CA MET A 187 2.65 4.09 25.07
C MET A 187 1.27 3.49 24.80
N ASN A 188 0.37 3.51 25.78
CA ASN A 188 -1.00 3.00 25.61
C ASN A 188 -1.78 3.78 24.53
N ASN A 189 -1.64 5.11 24.48
CA ASN A 189 -2.29 5.93 23.45
C ASN A 189 -1.66 5.71 22.07
N LEU A 190 -0.34 5.56 21.98
CA LEU A 190 0.35 5.25 20.72
C LEU A 190 -0.12 3.92 20.14
N PHE A 191 -0.20 2.86 20.95
CA PHE A 191 -0.65 1.53 20.48
C PHE A 191 -2.15 1.47 20.15
N LYS A 192 -2.98 2.33 20.77
CA LYS A 192 -4.40 2.48 20.43
C LYS A 192 -4.67 3.48 19.31
N SER A 193 -3.62 4.13 18.81
CA SER A 193 -3.71 5.04 17.67
C SER A 193 -3.51 4.28 16.36
N SER A 194 -3.43 5.04 15.28
CA SER A 194 -3.17 4.53 13.93
C SER A 194 -1.69 4.25 13.66
N ILE A 195 -0.80 4.65 14.56
CA ILE A 195 0.66 4.56 14.39
C ILE A 195 1.14 3.12 14.15
N PRO A 196 0.66 2.07 14.86
CA PRO A 196 1.06 0.69 14.56
C PRO A 196 0.74 0.27 13.12
N ARG A 197 -0.41 0.70 12.58
CA ARG A 197 -0.78 0.44 11.18
C ARG A 197 0.15 1.16 10.21
N PHE A 198 0.49 2.42 10.48
CA PHE A 198 1.46 3.16 9.66
C PHE A 198 2.81 2.46 9.64
N MET A 199 3.26 1.97 10.80
CA MET A 199 4.51 1.22 10.92
C MET A 199 4.50 -0.05 10.07
N ILE A 200 3.43 -0.86 10.13
CA ILE A 200 3.30 -2.09 9.33
C ILE A 200 3.40 -1.78 7.83
N ILE A 201 2.67 -0.78 7.35
CA ILE A 201 2.64 -0.46 5.92
C ILE A 201 3.96 0.17 5.46
N THR A 202 4.54 1.07 6.26
CA THR A 202 5.84 1.70 5.95
C THR A 202 6.94 0.64 5.91
N LEU A 203 6.97 -0.27 6.88
CA LEU A 203 7.95 -1.34 6.94
C LEU A 203 7.79 -2.33 5.78
N ASN A 204 6.56 -2.73 5.45
CA ASN A 204 6.33 -3.61 4.30
C ASN A 204 6.79 -2.94 2.99
N THR A 205 6.53 -1.64 2.81
CA THR A 205 6.96 -0.89 1.62
C THR A 205 8.49 -0.78 1.53
N LEU A 206 9.16 -0.59 2.66
CA LEU A 206 10.63 -0.62 2.74
C LEU A 206 11.17 -2.01 2.35
N CYS A 207 10.60 -3.08 2.92
CA CYS A 207 10.98 -4.46 2.61
C CYS A 207 10.75 -4.77 1.12
N LEU A 208 9.61 -4.40 0.55
CA LEU A 208 9.32 -4.56 -0.87
C LEU A 208 10.34 -3.81 -1.75
N THR A 209 10.76 -2.61 -1.33
CA THR A 209 11.80 -1.84 -2.04
C THR A 209 13.12 -2.60 -2.05
N ILE A 210 13.58 -3.08 -0.89
CA ILE A 210 14.84 -3.82 -0.74
C ILE A 210 14.80 -5.12 -1.56
N VAL A 211 13.74 -5.92 -1.40
CA VAL A 211 13.57 -7.18 -2.11
C VAL A 211 13.54 -6.97 -3.63
N SER A 212 12.87 -5.92 -4.11
CA SER A 212 12.82 -5.59 -5.54
C SER A 212 14.19 -5.23 -6.11
N PHE A 213 15.06 -4.56 -5.33
CA PHE A 213 16.46 -4.36 -5.71
C PHE A 213 17.26 -5.67 -5.67
N SER A 214 17.07 -6.51 -4.66
CA SER A 214 17.80 -7.78 -4.54
C SER A 214 17.48 -8.75 -5.69
N PHE A 215 16.24 -8.82 -6.15
CA PHE A 215 15.91 -9.60 -7.36
C PHE A 215 16.67 -9.13 -8.59
N SER A 216 16.91 -7.81 -8.70
CA SER A 216 17.68 -7.29 -9.83
C SER A 216 19.10 -7.86 -9.89
N GLU A 217 19.71 -8.16 -8.74
CA GLU A 217 21.06 -8.70 -8.66
C GLU A 217 21.08 -10.20 -8.90
N VAL A 218 20.08 -10.94 -8.39
CA VAL A 218 19.96 -12.39 -8.58
C VAL A 218 19.78 -12.76 -10.06
N PHE A 219 19.06 -11.97 -10.86
CA PHE A 219 18.87 -12.28 -12.29
C PHE A 219 20.07 -11.95 -13.20
N VAL A 220 21.08 -11.20 -12.73
CA VAL A 220 22.26 -10.83 -13.54
C VAL A 220 23.15 -12.03 -13.81
N ASP A 221 23.26 -12.93 -12.85
CA ASP A 221 24.15 -14.09 -12.91
C ASP A 221 23.51 -15.33 -13.49
N SER A 222 22.32 -15.24 -14.10
CA SER A 222 21.61 -16.40 -14.68
C SER A 222 22.30 -17.06 -15.90
N SER A 223 23.45 -16.54 -16.35
CA SER A 223 24.39 -17.28 -17.22
C SER A 223 25.30 -18.26 -16.46
N ILE A 224 25.24 -18.27 -15.14
CA ILE A 224 25.95 -19.18 -14.23
C ILE A 224 24.86 -19.91 -13.43
N ILE A 225 24.89 -21.24 -13.52
CA ILE A 225 23.93 -22.16 -12.87
C ILE A 225 23.70 -21.72 -11.42
N GLN A 226 22.53 -21.16 -11.10
CA GLN A 226 22.17 -20.81 -9.74
C GLN A 226 21.66 -22.05 -9.00
N ASP A 227 22.25 -22.31 -7.83
CA ASP A 227 21.76 -23.29 -6.88
C ASP A 227 20.33 -22.90 -6.44
N PRO A 228 19.32 -23.74 -6.72
CA PRO A 228 17.92 -23.45 -6.39
C PRO A 228 17.70 -23.16 -4.90
N ALA A 229 18.60 -23.59 -4.00
CA ALA A 229 18.50 -23.33 -2.56
C ALA A 229 18.73 -21.86 -2.16
N SER A 230 19.39 -21.05 -3.01
CA SER A 230 19.68 -19.63 -2.71
C SER A 230 18.58 -18.67 -3.16
N VAL A 231 17.77 -19.06 -4.15
CA VAL A 231 16.68 -18.26 -4.73
C VAL A 231 15.40 -18.39 -3.91
N THR A 232 15.21 -19.52 -3.23
CA THR A 232 13.96 -19.82 -2.50
C THR A 232 13.66 -18.87 -1.33
N PRO A 233 14.59 -18.45 -0.45
CA PRO A 233 14.21 -17.64 0.70
C PRO A 233 13.81 -16.21 0.33
N LEU A 234 14.45 -15.63 -0.69
CA LEU A 234 14.10 -14.28 -1.17
C LEU A 234 12.76 -14.29 -1.91
N GLN A 235 12.48 -15.36 -2.66
CA GLN A 235 11.18 -15.58 -3.29
C GLN A 235 10.07 -15.74 -2.25
N ASP A 236 10.28 -16.58 -1.23
CA ASP A 236 9.29 -16.78 -0.17
C ASP A 236 9.02 -15.48 0.61
N LEU A 237 10.07 -14.69 0.90
CA LEU A 237 9.92 -13.38 1.52
C LEU A 237 9.13 -12.42 0.62
N SER A 238 9.44 -12.39 -0.68
CA SER A 238 8.69 -11.59 -1.66
C SER A 238 7.21 -11.95 -1.64
N ASP A 239 6.89 -13.23 -1.77
CA ASP A 239 5.52 -13.73 -1.81
C ASP A 239 4.77 -13.38 -0.51
N PHE A 240 5.44 -13.49 0.65
CA PHE A 240 4.90 -13.02 1.93
C PHE A 240 4.61 -11.51 1.94
N LEU A 241 5.53 -10.66 1.45
CA LEU A 241 5.35 -9.21 1.45
C LEU A 241 4.21 -8.78 0.50
N TRP A 242 4.05 -9.47 -0.63
CA TRP A 242 2.91 -9.30 -1.53
C TRP A 242 1.60 -9.75 -0.90
N ALA A 243 1.59 -10.90 -0.21
CA ALA A 243 0.43 -11.35 0.56
C ALA A 243 0.05 -10.35 1.64
N LEU A 244 1.03 -9.83 2.39
CA LEU A 244 0.83 -8.79 3.40
C LEU A 244 0.24 -7.51 2.78
N LYS A 245 0.70 -7.11 1.59
CA LYS A 245 0.14 -5.98 0.85
C LYS A 245 -1.34 -6.18 0.49
N GLY A 246 -1.75 -7.39 0.08
CA GLY A 246 -3.17 -7.69 -0.16
C GLY A 246 -4.06 -7.62 1.08
N THR A 247 -3.47 -7.65 2.28
CA THR A 247 -4.23 -7.44 3.53
C THR A 247 -4.46 -5.97 3.87
N TYR A 248 -3.90 -5.02 3.11
CA TYR A 248 -4.06 -3.59 3.38
C TYR A 248 -5.53 -3.14 3.48
N PRO A 249 -6.48 -3.55 2.60
CA PRO A 249 -7.89 -3.25 2.79
C PRO A 249 -8.41 -3.55 4.20
N LEU A 250 -8.04 -4.70 4.77
CA LEU A 250 -8.43 -5.12 6.12
C LEU A 250 -7.72 -4.30 7.19
N ILE A 251 -6.42 -4.07 7.05
CA ILE A 251 -5.64 -3.23 7.97
C ILE A 251 -6.24 -1.82 8.05
N LEU A 252 -6.64 -1.25 6.90
CA LEU A 252 -7.27 0.08 6.85
C LEU A 252 -8.71 0.09 7.37
N LEU A 253 -9.46 -0.99 7.17
CA LEU A 253 -10.77 -1.16 7.77
C LEU A 253 -10.70 -1.13 9.30
N PHE A 254 -9.76 -1.87 9.91
CA PHE A 254 -9.56 -1.78 11.36
C PHE A 254 -9.15 -0.37 11.79
N ASP A 255 -8.24 0.25 11.03
CA ASP A 255 -7.73 1.56 11.34
C ASP A 255 -8.81 2.66 11.27
N ILE A 256 -9.71 2.66 10.29
CA ILE A 256 -10.78 3.68 10.23
C ILE A 256 -11.70 3.62 11.45
N HIS A 257 -11.88 2.44 12.04
CA HIS A 257 -12.63 2.27 13.29
C HIS A 257 -11.86 2.75 14.53
N THR A 258 -10.54 2.60 14.57
CA THR A 258 -9.71 3.09 15.68
C THR A 258 -9.36 4.58 15.58
N THR A 259 -9.50 5.18 14.39
CA THR A 259 -9.21 6.61 14.09
C THR A 259 -10.00 7.60 14.95
N LYS A 260 -11.10 7.16 15.58
CA LYS A 260 -11.94 8.03 16.44
C LYS A 260 -11.13 8.72 17.55
N SER A 261 -10.13 8.04 18.14
CA SER A 261 -9.29 8.60 19.20
C SER A 261 -8.41 9.77 18.72
N LEU A 262 -7.81 9.64 17.54
CA LEU A 262 -6.98 10.68 16.91
C LEU A 262 -7.76 11.95 16.57
N ILE A 263 -8.97 11.79 16.04
CA ILE A 263 -9.85 12.93 15.72
C ILE A 263 -10.27 13.67 16.99
N MET A 264 -10.54 12.95 18.09
CA MET A 264 -10.88 13.58 19.37
C MET A 264 -9.70 14.39 19.94
N MET A 265 -8.47 13.88 19.84
CA MET A 265 -7.26 14.63 20.23
C MET A 265 -7.06 15.91 19.41
N ALA A 266 -7.32 15.85 18.09
CA ALA A 266 -7.23 17.03 17.23
C ALA A 266 -8.26 18.10 17.58
N ALA A 267 -9.51 17.69 17.85
CA ALA A 267 -10.59 18.60 18.25
C ALA A 267 -10.31 19.29 19.60
N GLU A 268 -9.72 18.58 20.57
CA GLU A 268 -9.30 19.18 21.84
C GLU A 268 -8.25 20.28 21.65
N ASN A 269 -7.24 20.05 20.79
CA ASN A 269 -6.20 21.04 20.50
C ASN A 269 -6.75 22.33 19.88
N GLU A 270 -7.72 22.20 18.97
CA GLU A 270 -8.34 23.35 18.32
C GLU A 270 -9.13 24.19 19.34
N MET A 271 -9.88 23.56 20.24
CA MET A 271 -10.59 24.27 21.31
C MET A 271 -9.63 25.00 22.27
N ASP A 272 -8.51 24.38 22.64
CA ASP A 272 -7.53 24.99 23.54
C ASP A 272 -6.86 26.21 22.88
N THR A 273 -6.57 26.13 21.59
CA THR A 273 -6.02 27.25 20.81
C THR A 273 -7.03 28.41 20.73
N LEU A 274 -8.31 28.12 20.52
CA LEU A 274 -9.37 29.13 20.49
C LEU A 274 -9.61 29.80 21.85
N LYS A 275 -9.40 29.09 22.97
CA LYS A 275 -9.48 29.67 24.31
C LYS A 275 -8.34 30.64 24.59
N LEU A 276 -7.12 30.28 24.18
CA LEU A 276 -5.93 31.13 24.36
C LEU A 276 -6.02 32.43 23.55
N ASN A 277 -6.57 32.40 22.35
CA ASN A 277 -6.72 33.61 21.51
C ASN A 277 -7.84 34.57 21.99
N LYS A 278 -8.64 34.18 22.99
CA LYS A 278 -9.71 35.00 23.57
C LYS A 278 -9.31 35.69 24.88
N GLN A 279 -8.12 35.39 25.40
CA GLN A 279 -7.52 36.05 26.57
C GLN A 279 -6.56 37.14 26.10
#